data_AF-A0A928IB85-F1
#
_entry.id   AF-A0A928IB85-F1
#
_cell.length_a   1.000
_cell.length_b   1.000
_cell.length_c   1.000
_cell.angle_alpha   90.00
_cell.angle_beta   90.00
_cell.angle_gamma   90.00
#
_symmetry.space_group_name_H-M   'P 1'
#
loop_
_entity.id
_entity.type
_entity.pdbx_description
1 polymer ?
#
loop_
_entity_poly.entity_id
_entity_poly.type
_entity_poly.pdbx_seq_one_letter_code
_entity_poly.pdbx_strand_id
1 'polypeptide(L)'
;MLVGLNEILKAADEGGYAIPAFNVYNMETVMGVIKAAEELRAPVIMQFYSRLATTGFADYLAPVILKAAEMASVPVCMHLDHGAGYEAAAISLKNGASGIMVDFSKLSLEENIEKPPPQ
;
A
#
# COMPACT_ATOMS: atom_id res chain seq x y z
N MET A 1 -1.29 9.87 9.65
CA MET A 1 -2.70 9.84 9.19
C MET A 1 -2.85 8.83 8.05
N LEU A 2 -3.83 7.90 8.08
CA LEU A 2 -4.06 6.95 6.97
C LEU A 2 -4.92 7.60 5.87
N VAL A 3 -4.47 7.54 4.61
CA VAL A 3 -5.17 8.11 3.44
C VAL A 3 -5.28 7.09 2.30
N GLY A 4 -6.23 7.31 1.40
CA GLY A 4 -6.42 6.46 0.21
C GLY A 4 -5.36 6.72 -0.86
N LEU A 5 -5.07 5.71 -1.71
CA LEU A 5 -4.11 5.85 -2.81
C LEU A 5 -4.50 6.96 -3.80
N ASN A 6 -5.78 7.06 -4.16
CA ASN A 6 -6.23 8.10 -5.09
C ASN A 6 -6.07 9.51 -4.51
N GLU A 7 -6.31 9.67 -3.21
CA GLU A 7 -6.17 10.95 -2.51
C GLU A 7 -4.71 11.39 -2.48
N ILE A 8 -3.81 10.50 -2.05
CA ILE A 8 -2.39 10.83 -1.90
C ILE A 8 -1.76 11.11 -3.28
N LEU A 9 -2.09 10.32 -4.31
CA LEU A 9 -1.59 10.52 -5.68
C LEU A 9 -2.14 11.78 -6.33
N LYS A 10 -3.41 12.14 -6.09
CA LYS A 10 -3.98 13.39 -6.59
C LYS A 10 -3.24 14.60 -6.05
N ALA A 11 -2.94 14.61 -4.75
CA ALA A 11 -2.18 15.69 -4.12
C ALA A 11 -0.75 15.81 -4.70
N ALA A 12 -0.15 14.68 -5.11
CA ALA A 12 1.17 14.64 -5.73
C ALA A 12 1.16 15.14 -7.18
N ASP A 13 0.15 14.74 -7.96
CA ASP A 13 -0.05 15.19 -9.34
C ASP A 13 -0.29 16.71 -9.38
N GLU A 14 -1.20 17.23 -8.54
CA GLU A 14 -1.47 18.67 -8.41
C GLU A 14 -0.23 19.45 -7.92
N GLY A 15 0.61 18.82 -7.10
CA GLY A 15 1.83 19.43 -6.56
C GLY A 15 3.07 19.27 -7.43
N GLY A 16 3.02 18.49 -8.51
CA GLY A 16 4.15 18.23 -9.39
C GLY A 16 5.31 17.45 -8.72
N TYR A 17 4.99 16.53 -7.81
CA TYR A 17 5.99 15.68 -7.13
C TYR A 17 5.60 14.20 -7.17
N ALA A 18 6.57 13.34 -6.82
CA ALA A 18 6.33 11.90 -6.66
C ALA A 18 6.27 11.53 -5.18
N ILE A 19 5.47 10.51 -4.85
CA ILE A 19 5.42 9.94 -3.50
C ILE A 19 6.25 8.65 -3.50
N PRO A 20 7.21 8.50 -2.58
CA PRO A 20 7.96 7.26 -2.49
C PRO A 20 7.07 6.12 -1.99
N ALA A 21 7.20 4.99 -2.68
CA ALA A 21 6.55 3.73 -2.37
C ALA A 21 7.60 2.73 -1.85
N PHE A 22 7.58 2.45 -0.55
CA PHE A 22 8.55 1.56 0.09
C PHE A 22 7.89 0.26 0.51
N ASN A 23 8.48 -0.86 0.07
CA ASN A 23 8.10 -2.17 0.58
C ASN A 23 8.55 -2.34 2.05
N VAL A 24 7.63 -2.72 2.92
CA VAL A 24 7.86 -3.04 4.34
C VAL A 24 7.49 -4.49 4.59
N TYR A 25 8.23 -5.14 5.49
CA TYR A 25 8.10 -6.59 5.71
C TYR A 25 8.40 -7.01 7.16
N ASN A 26 8.65 -6.06 8.05
CA ASN A 26 8.79 -6.27 9.50
C ASN A 26 8.59 -4.93 10.23
N MET A 27 8.67 -4.96 11.57
CA MET A 27 8.50 -3.74 12.38
C MET A 27 9.59 -2.71 12.11
N GLU A 28 10.84 -3.14 11.97
CA GLU A 28 11.99 -2.27 11.78
C GLU A 28 11.91 -1.47 10.47
N THR A 29 11.44 -2.10 9.38
CA THR A 29 11.22 -1.41 8.10
C THR A 29 10.09 -0.39 8.18
N VAL A 30 8.98 -0.71 8.87
CA VAL A 30 7.90 0.26 9.12
C VAL A 30 8.41 1.45 9.91
N MET A 31 9.14 1.21 11.01
CA MET A 31 9.71 2.25 11.85
C MET A 31 10.72 3.13 11.10
N GLY A 32 11.57 2.54 10.27
CA GLY A 32 12.54 3.27 9.46
C GLY A 32 11.86 4.18 8.43
N VAL A 33 10.88 3.65 7.70
CA VAL A 33 10.15 4.40 6.67
C VAL A 33 9.36 5.54 7.29
N ILE A 34 8.60 5.28 8.37
CA ILE A 34 7.78 6.34 8.99
C ILE A 34 8.64 7.45 9.58
N LYS A 35 9.74 7.10 10.25
CA LYS A 35 10.67 8.08 10.81
C LYS A 35 11.23 9.00 9.72
N ALA A 36 11.68 8.44 8.60
CA ALA A 36 12.19 9.23 7.48
C ALA A 36 11.12 10.14 6.88
N ALA A 37 9.89 9.64 6.72
CA ALA A 37 8.76 10.42 6.21
C ALA A 37 8.42 11.61 7.12
N GLU A 38 8.41 11.39 8.45
CA GLU A 38 8.17 12.45 9.42
C GLU A 38 9.29 13.50 9.48
N GLU A 39 10.56 13.08 9.49
CA GLU A 39 11.72 13.99 9.48
C GLU A 39 11.71 14.92 8.26
N LEU A 40 11.31 14.38 7.10
CA LEU A 40 11.21 15.12 5.85
C LEU A 40 9.86 15.82 5.64
N ARG A 41 8.89 15.61 6.54
CA ARG A 41 7.50 16.11 6.43
C ARG A 41 6.88 15.76 5.07
N ALA A 42 7.13 14.55 4.58
CA ALA A 42 6.73 14.09 3.27
C ALA A 42 5.67 12.96 3.36
N PRO A 43 4.69 12.91 2.43
CA PRO A 43 3.79 11.77 2.31
C PRO A 43 4.55 10.49 1.92
N VAL A 44 4.02 9.33 2.29
CA VAL A 44 4.64 8.04 1.97
C VAL A 44 3.60 6.95 1.67
N ILE A 45 3.94 6.05 0.75
CA ILE A 45 3.20 4.79 0.54
C ILE A 45 4.04 3.66 1.15
N MET A 46 3.49 2.96 2.14
CA MET A 46 4.05 1.73 2.68
C MET A 46 3.38 0.54 2.01
N GLN A 47 4.16 -0.26 1.30
CA GLN A 47 3.68 -1.36 0.49
C GLN A 47 4.08 -2.70 1.07
N PHE A 48 3.33 -3.75 0.75
CA PHE A 48 3.73 -5.12 1.05
C PHE A 48 3.45 -6.03 -0.14
N TYR A 49 4.33 -7.01 -0.32
CA TYR A 49 4.25 -7.97 -1.42
C TYR A 49 3.00 -8.84 -1.34
N SER A 50 2.44 -9.21 -2.49
CA SER A 50 1.34 -10.20 -2.57
C SER A 50 1.62 -11.52 -1.84
N ARG A 51 2.88 -11.98 -1.79
CA ARG A 51 3.22 -13.20 -1.04
C ARG A 51 2.99 -13.04 0.46
N LEU A 52 3.24 -11.84 1.01
CA LEU A 52 2.98 -11.58 2.43
C LEU A 52 1.47 -11.50 2.68
N ALA A 53 0.71 -10.92 1.74
CA ALA A 53 -0.74 -10.80 1.79
C ALA A 53 -1.46 -12.16 1.93
N THR A 54 -1.03 -13.17 1.18
CA THR A 54 -1.66 -14.51 1.18
C THR A 54 -1.07 -15.44 2.23
N THR A 55 -0.20 -14.94 3.10
CA THR A 55 0.32 -15.68 4.26
C THR A 55 -0.25 -15.05 5.53
N GLY A 56 -0.40 -15.81 6.60
CA GLY A 56 -0.79 -15.26 7.91
C GLY A 56 0.16 -14.18 8.46
N PHE A 57 1.25 -13.88 7.75
CA PHE A 57 2.15 -12.76 8.04
C PHE A 57 1.48 -11.39 7.92
N ALA A 58 0.55 -11.22 6.97
CA ALA A 58 -0.18 -9.96 6.81
C ALA A 58 -0.95 -9.56 8.07
N ASP A 59 -1.51 -10.53 8.77
CA ASP A 59 -2.27 -10.30 10.02
C ASP A 59 -1.37 -9.75 11.15
N TYR A 60 -0.06 -9.99 11.09
CA TYR A 60 0.92 -9.44 12.04
C TYR A 60 1.49 -8.08 11.57
N LEU A 61 1.77 -7.93 10.27
CA LEU A 61 2.40 -6.72 9.74
C LEU A 61 1.40 -5.56 9.63
N ALA A 62 0.17 -5.82 9.21
CA ALA A 62 -0.85 -4.80 8.98
C ALA A 62 -1.12 -3.95 10.24
N PRO A 63 -1.32 -4.51 11.45
CA PRO A 63 -1.49 -3.71 12.66
C PRO A 63 -0.31 -2.77 12.94
N VAL A 64 0.92 -3.17 12.60
CA VAL A 64 2.12 -2.35 12.79
C VAL A 64 2.12 -1.15 11.84
N ILE A 65 1.79 -1.36 10.55
CA ILE A 65 1.66 -0.29 9.56
C ILE A 65 0.53 0.66 9.95
N LEU A 66 -0.64 0.12 10.31
CA LEU A 66 -1.80 0.92 10.69
C LEU A 66 -1.52 1.75 11.94
N LYS A 67 -0.81 1.20 12.94
CA LYS A 67 -0.44 1.98 14.13
C LYS A 67 0.57 3.08 13.81
N ALA A 68 1.56 2.79 12.96
CA ALA A 68 2.49 3.82 12.49
C ALA A 68 1.74 4.94 11.73
N ALA A 69 0.81 4.58 10.85
CA ALA A 69 -0.03 5.53 10.14
C ALA A 69 -0.96 6.32 11.07
N GLU A 70 -1.51 5.73 12.12
CA GLU A 70 -2.32 6.44 13.13
C GLU A 70 -1.50 7.51 13.87
N MET A 71 -0.27 7.18 14.25
CA MET A 71 0.62 8.06 15.01
C MET A 71 1.30 9.12 14.14
N ALA A 72 1.42 8.88 12.83
CA ALA A 72 2.17 9.73 11.92
C ALA A 72 1.58 11.13 11.75
N SER A 73 2.44 12.15 11.76
CA SER A 73 2.09 13.53 11.42
C SER A 73 1.96 13.81 9.91
N VAL A 74 2.32 12.85 9.07
CA VAL A 74 2.26 12.92 7.60
C VAL A 74 1.20 11.97 7.01
N PRO A 75 0.75 12.18 5.76
CA PRO A 75 -0.12 11.23 5.07
C PRO A 75 0.62 9.91 4.78
N VAL A 76 -0.03 8.80 5.12
CA VAL A 76 0.48 7.44 4.89
C VAL A 76 -0.58 6.64 4.15
N CYS A 77 -0.19 5.96 3.06
CA CYS A 77 -1.02 4.96 2.39
C CYS A 77 -0.46 3.57 2.65
N MET A 78 -1.31 2.62 3.04
CA MET A 78 -0.96 1.20 3.12
C MET A 78 -1.42 0.50 1.82
N HIS A 79 -0.49 -0.11 1.08
CA HIS A 79 -0.75 -0.57 -0.28
C HIS A 79 -0.35 -2.04 -0.53
N LEU A 80 -1.20 -2.79 -1.22
CA LEU A 80 -0.82 -4.11 -1.77
C LEU A 80 -0.04 -3.93 -3.07
N ASP A 81 1.22 -4.35 -3.08
CA ASP A 81 2.08 -4.34 -4.26
C ASP A 81 1.98 -5.66 -5.05
N HIS A 82 1.77 -5.54 -6.36
CA HIS A 82 1.65 -6.67 -7.30
C HIS A 82 0.73 -7.82 -6.81
N GLY A 83 -0.49 -7.50 -6.38
CA GLY A 83 -1.50 -8.46 -5.94
C GLY A 83 -1.78 -9.54 -6.98
N ALA A 84 -1.47 -10.79 -6.64
CA ALA A 84 -1.62 -11.97 -7.51
C ALA A 84 -3.09 -12.43 -7.60
N GLY A 85 -3.97 -11.53 -8.04
CA GLY A 85 -5.40 -11.76 -8.16
C GLY A 85 -6.24 -11.25 -6.98
N TYR A 86 -7.53 -11.56 -7.03
CA TYR A 86 -8.53 -10.98 -6.13
C TYR A 86 -8.44 -11.44 -4.69
N GLU A 87 -7.93 -12.65 -4.44
CA GLU A 87 -7.75 -13.16 -3.08
C GLU A 87 -6.77 -12.27 -2.28
N ALA A 88 -5.62 -11.95 -2.86
CA ALA A 88 -4.64 -11.07 -2.24
C ALA A 88 -5.21 -9.67 -1.98
N ALA A 89 -5.99 -9.13 -2.94
CA ALA A 89 -6.68 -7.85 -2.78
C ALA A 89 -7.68 -7.88 -1.63
N ALA A 90 -8.55 -8.89 -1.58
CA ALA A 90 -9.57 -9.03 -0.55
C ALA A 90 -8.95 -9.17 0.85
N ILE A 91 -7.90 -9.99 1.01
CA ILE A 91 -7.19 -10.12 2.27
C ILE A 91 -6.52 -8.81 2.69
N SER A 92 -5.94 -8.08 1.73
CA SER A 92 -5.28 -6.79 1.99
C SER A 92 -6.28 -5.72 2.42
N LEU A 93 -7.44 -5.63 1.75
CA LEU A 93 -8.52 -4.72 2.12
C LEU A 93 -9.08 -5.05 3.51
N LYS A 94 -9.31 -6.34 3.80
CA LYS A 94 -9.73 -6.82 5.12
C LYS A 94 -8.72 -6.42 6.23
N ASN A 95 -7.43 -6.43 5.90
CA ASN A 95 -6.36 -6.02 6.81
C ASN A 95 -6.11 -4.51 6.86
N GLY A 96 -6.94 -3.70 6.21
CA GLY A 96 -6.89 -2.24 6.30
C GLY A 96 -6.01 -1.53 5.26
N ALA A 97 -5.62 -2.22 4.19
CA ALA A 97 -4.98 -1.55 3.05
C ALA A 97 -5.90 -0.46 2.49
N SER A 98 -5.33 0.73 2.26
CA SER A 98 -6.01 1.89 1.68
C SER A 98 -5.68 2.11 0.19
N GLY A 99 -4.89 1.20 -0.38
CA GLY A 99 -4.60 1.09 -1.80
C GLY A 99 -4.28 -0.35 -2.18
N ILE A 100 -4.57 -0.72 -3.43
CA ILE A 100 -4.26 -2.05 -3.96
C ILE A 100 -3.84 -1.96 -5.42
N MET A 101 -2.91 -2.82 -5.82
CA MET A 101 -2.58 -3.10 -7.21
C MET A 101 -2.87 -4.58 -7.46
N VAL A 102 -3.81 -4.88 -8.36
CA VAL A 102 -4.00 -6.24 -8.87
C VAL A 102 -3.27 -6.36 -10.18
N ASP A 103 -2.35 -7.30 -10.27
CA ASP A 103 -1.44 -7.42 -11.41
C ASP A 103 -1.74 -8.66 -12.26
N PHE A 104 -2.40 -8.42 -13.39
CA PHE A 104 -2.62 -9.40 -14.44
C PHE A 104 -1.77 -9.12 -15.69
N SER A 105 -0.64 -8.43 -15.56
CA SER A 105 0.26 -8.05 -16.68
C SER A 105 0.83 -9.24 -17.47
N LYS A 106 0.69 -10.47 -16.96
CA LYS A 106 1.06 -11.70 -17.68
C LYS A 106 0.01 -12.16 -18.69
N LEU A 107 -1.21 -11.62 -18.64
CA LEU A 107 -2.27 -11.89 -19.60
C LEU A 107 -2.09 -11.00 -20.84
N SER A 108 -2.84 -11.31 -21.91
CA SER A 108 -2.98 -10.36 -23.01
C SER A 108 -3.64 -9.05 -22.54
N LEU A 109 -3.50 -8.00 -23.34
CA LEU A 109 -4.09 -6.70 -23.03
C LEU A 109 -5.61 -6.80 -22.87
N GLU A 110 -6.26 -7.50 -23.79
CA GLU A 110 -7.70 -7.72 -23.81
C GLU A 110 -8.15 -8.47 -22.56
N GLU A 111 -7.48 -9.59 -22.24
CA GLU A 111 -7.79 -10.38 -21.05
C GLU A 111 -7.57 -9.60 -19.75
N ASN A 112 -6.59 -8.70 -19.70
CA ASN A 112 -6.33 -7.85 -18.53
C ASN A 112 -7.43 -6.78 -18.36
N ILE A 113 -7.84 -6.11 -19.44
CA ILE A 113 -8.93 -5.10 -19.41
C ILE A 113 -10.27 -5.74 -19.00
N GLU A 114 -10.53 -6.98 -19.42
CA GLU A 114 -11.75 -7.70 -19.05
C GLU A 114 -11.82 -8.09 -17.58
N LYS A 115 -10.70 -8.05 -16.83
CA LYS A 115 -10.71 -8.35 -15.39
C LYS A 115 -11.44 -7.22 -14.65
N PRO A 116 -12.58 -7.52 -13.97
CA PRO A 116 -13.25 -6.51 -13.18
C PRO A 116 -12.34 -6.01 -12.06
N PRO A 117 -12.50 -4.75 -11.59
CA PRO A 117 -11.81 -4.30 -10.40
C PRO A 117 -12.22 -5.16 -9.20
N PRO A 118 -11.30 -5.41 -8.24
CA PRO A 118 -11.66 -6.04 -6.96
C PRO A 118 -12.80 -5.25 -6.28
N GLN A 119 -13.84 -5.98 -5.85
CA GLN A 119 -14.98 -5.44 -5.09
C GLN A 119 -14.70 -5.45 -3.59
#